data_AF-Q0K8V7-F1
#
_entry.id   AF-Q0K8V7-F1
#
_cell.length_a   1.000
_cell.length_b   1.000
_cell.length_c   1.000
_cell.angle_alpha   90.00
_cell.angle_beta   90.00
_cell.angle_gamma   90.00
#
_symmetry.space_group_name_H-M   'P 1'
#
loop_
_entity.id
_entity.type
_entity.pdbx_description
1 polymer ?
#
loop_
_entity_poly.entity_id
_entity_poly.type
_entity_poly.pdbx_seq_one_letter_code
_entity_poly.pdbx_strand_id
1 'polypeptide(L)'
;MAVHPALRKALAVENGRDVEDELLLRCAATGRGQVTVARDQREANIFRLAAVVIQSRFPLEAEGIVHASERYFARHPEDMVPSPEVMRKCWVSSMPRLQDMLSRKLGWSWNVGELSPNLESSRRGSAGSPPA
;
A
#
# COMPACT_ATOMS: atom_id res chain seq x y z
N MET A 1 37.90 -6.91 -15.82
CA MET A 1 37.60 -7.01 -14.38
C MET A 1 36.11 -6.71 -14.20
N ALA A 2 35.29 -7.75 -14.03
CA ALA A 2 33.86 -7.60 -13.83
C ALA A 2 33.59 -7.16 -12.39
N VAL A 3 32.98 -5.99 -12.22
CA VAL A 3 32.58 -5.48 -10.90
C VAL A 3 31.49 -6.41 -10.36
N HIS A 4 31.74 -7.01 -9.20
CA HIS A 4 30.83 -7.98 -8.57
C HIS A 4 29.43 -7.36 -8.39
N PRO A 5 28.33 -8.04 -8.75
CA PRO A 5 26.98 -7.50 -8.64
C PRO A 5 26.59 -7.09 -7.21
N ALA A 6 27.24 -7.66 -6.19
CA ALA A 6 27.09 -7.26 -4.79
C ALA A 6 27.61 -5.85 -4.48
N LEU A 7 28.61 -5.36 -5.22
CA LEU A 7 29.18 -4.02 -5.00
C LEU A 7 28.33 -2.92 -5.66
N ARG A 8 27.52 -3.25 -6.68
CA ARG A 8 26.53 -2.32 -7.25
C ARG A 8 25.37 -2.03 -6.32
N LYS A 9 25.06 -2.94 -5.38
CA LYS A 9 24.07 -2.67 -4.31
C LYS A 9 24.61 -1.71 -3.24
N ALA A 10 25.91 -1.71 -2.98
CA ALA A 10 26.52 -0.91 -1.91
C ALA A 10 26.86 0.54 -2.33
N LEU A 11 26.92 0.84 -3.63
CA LEU A 11 27.19 2.18 -4.17
C LEU A 11 25.96 2.86 -4.77
N ALA A 12 24.77 2.30 -4.56
CA ALA A 12 23.58 3.11 -4.63
C ALA A 12 23.67 4.10 -3.46
N VAL A 13 24.10 5.33 -3.75
CA VAL A 13 23.45 6.48 -3.12
C VAL A 13 21.97 6.11 -3.22
N GLU A 14 21.33 5.82 -2.09
CA GLU A 14 20.00 5.25 -2.13
C GLU A 14 19.10 6.28 -2.77
N ASN A 15 18.84 6.13 -4.08
CA ASN A 15 18.01 7.06 -4.81
C ASN A 15 16.69 7.06 -4.06
N GLY A 16 16.15 8.24 -3.74
CA GLY A 16 14.94 8.34 -2.93
C GLY A 16 13.76 7.48 -3.45
N ARG A 17 13.79 7.07 -4.73
CA ARG A 17 12.85 6.12 -5.34
C ARG A 17 13.04 4.67 -4.90
N ASP A 18 14.26 4.18 -4.76
CA ASP A 18 14.53 2.80 -4.33
C ASP A 18 14.12 2.62 -2.86
N VAL A 19 14.44 3.62 -2.03
CA VAL A 19 14.02 3.68 -0.63
C VAL A 19 12.49 3.78 -0.51
N GLU A 20 11.85 4.57 -1.36
CA GLU A 20 10.39 4.68 -1.40
C GLU A 20 9.74 3.36 -1.83
N ASP A 21 10.28 2.64 -2.82
CA ASP A 21 9.72 1.34 -3.24
C ASP A 21 9.89 0.26 -2.16
N GLU A 22 11.03 0.21 -1.45
CA GLU A 22 11.21 -0.71 -0.32
C GLU A 22 10.17 -0.44 0.79
N LEU A 23 9.98 0.83 1.15
CA LEU A 23 8.99 1.21 2.16
C LEU A 23 7.56 0.85 1.73
N LEU A 24 7.23 1.01 0.46
CA LEU A 24 5.93 0.61 -0.09
C LEU A 24 5.71 -0.90 -0.05
N LEU A 25 6.75 -1.68 -0.39
CA LEU A 25 6.71 -3.14 -0.29
C LEU A 25 6.52 -3.58 1.17
N ARG A 26 7.20 -2.92 2.11
CA ARG A 26 7.06 -3.16 3.55
C ARG A 26 5.65 -2.86 4.05
N CYS A 27 5.06 -1.73 3.66
CA CYS A 27 3.66 -1.41 3.97
C CYS A 27 2.70 -2.49 3.46
N ALA A 28 2.85 -2.93 2.21
CA ALA A 28 2.01 -3.98 1.64
C ALA A 28 2.17 -5.33 2.35
N ALA A 29 3.41 -5.72 2.68
CA ALA A 29 3.69 -6.94 3.45
C ALA A 29 3.09 -6.87 4.86
N THR A 30 3.14 -5.69 5.50
CA THR A 30 2.57 -5.45 6.82
C THR A 30 1.05 -5.52 6.80
N GLY A 31 0.40 -4.88 5.81
CA GLY A 31 -1.05 -4.97 5.63
C GLY A 31 -1.54 -6.40 5.40
N ARG A 32 -0.70 -7.26 4.80
CA ARG A 32 -0.95 -8.70 4.64
C ARG A 32 -0.56 -9.55 5.86
N GLY A 33 -0.15 -8.93 6.96
CA GLY A 33 0.25 -9.63 8.20
C GLY A 33 1.61 -10.34 8.14
N GLN A 34 2.39 -10.16 7.08
CA GLN A 34 3.71 -10.79 6.92
C GLN A 34 4.80 -10.08 7.73
N VAL A 35 4.56 -8.81 8.06
CA VAL A 35 5.39 -7.99 8.94
C VAL A 35 4.54 -7.56 10.12
N THR A 36 5.06 -7.74 11.32
CA THR A 36 4.30 -7.59 12.56
C THR A 36 4.77 -6.43 13.45
N VAL A 37 5.90 -5.80 13.10
CA VAL A 37 6.48 -4.65 13.80
C VAL A 37 7.31 -3.81 12.81
N ALA A 38 7.28 -2.48 12.96
CA ALA A 38 8.18 -1.59 12.24
C ALA A 38 9.64 -1.79 12.68
N ARG A 39 10.60 -1.54 11.78
CA ARG A 39 12.03 -1.74 12.06
C ARG A 39 12.66 -0.56 12.79
N ASP A 40 12.17 0.65 12.50
CA ASP A 40 12.75 1.90 12.98
C ASP A 40 11.67 3.00 13.05
N GLN A 41 12.09 4.15 13.59
CA GLN A 41 11.27 5.35 13.73
C GLN A 41 10.62 5.77 12.42
N ARG A 42 11.41 5.81 11.33
CA ARG A 42 10.95 6.32 10.05
C ARG A 42 9.81 5.47 9.53
N GLU A 43 10.00 4.17 9.59
CA GLU A 43 9.02 3.21 9.13
C GLU A 43 7.74 3.22 9.96
N ALA A 44 7.85 3.27 11.30
CA ALA A 44 6.68 3.32 12.17
C ALA A 44 5.79 4.54 11.87
N ASN A 45 6.41 5.69 11.62
CA ASN A 45 5.70 6.91 11.25
C ASN A 45 5.09 6.84 9.85
N ILE A 46 5.78 6.23 8.88
CA ILE A 46 5.25 6.01 7.52
C ILE A 46 4.08 5.04 7.54
N PHE A 47 4.13 3.98 8.36
CA PHE A 47 3.03 3.03 8.51
C PHE A 47 1.76 3.72 9.00
N ARG A 48 1.85 4.53 10.05
CA ARG A 48 0.71 5.31 10.54
C ARG A 48 0.12 6.23 9.46
N LEU A 49 0.98 6.92 8.68
CA LEU A 49 0.52 7.77 7.58
C LEU A 49 -0.13 6.95 6.46
N ALA A 50 0.50 5.84 6.06
CA ALA A 50 0.00 4.93 5.03
C ALA A 50 -1.37 4.36 5.39
N ALA A 51 -1.56 3.95 6.65
CA ALA A 51 -2.83 3.44 7.14
C ALA A 51 -3.96 4.47 6.96
N VAL A 52 -3.75 5.73 7.37
CA VAL A 52 -4.75 6.81 7.16
C VAL A 52 -5.08 6.99 5.68
N VAL A 53 -4.07 6.93 4.81
CA VAL A 53 -4.23 7.13 3.37
C VAL A 53 -5.02 5.99 2.70
N ILE A 54 -4.85 4.76 3.15
CA ILE A 54 -5.45 3.57 2.54
C ILE A 54 -6.72 3.08 3.26
N GLN A 55 -7.00 3.58 4.46
CA GLN A 55 -8.09 3.10 5.35
C GLN A 55 -9.44 3.02 4.65
N SER A 56 -9.79 4.01 3.84
CA SER A 56 -11.08 4.04 3.13
C SER A 56 -11.25 2.91 2.11
N ARG A 57 -10.14 2.34 1.61
CA ARG A 57 -10.14 1.38 0.50
C ARG A 57 -9.66 -0.01 0.91
N PHE A 58 -8.81 -0.10 1.93
CA PHE A 58 -8.22 -1.33 2.46
C PHE A 58 -8.23 -1.28 3.99
N PRO A 59 -9.41 -1.36 4.63
CA PRO A 59 -9.53 -1.20 6.08
C PRO A 59 -8.79 -2.30 6.87
N LEU A 60 -8.77 -3.55 6.37
CA LEU A 60 -8.09 -4.67 7.01
C LEU A 60 -6.56 -4.52 6.96
N GLU A 61 -6.04 -4.13 5.79
CA GLU A 61 -4.62 -3.87 5.61
C GLU A 61 -4.17 -2.64 6.40
N ALA A 62 -5.02 -1.60 6.47
CA ALA A 62 -4.76 -0.43 7.30
C ALA A 62 -4.65 -0.81 8.78
N GLU A 63 -5.52 -1.69 9.28
CA GLU A 63 -5.45 -2.19 10.66
C GLU A 63 -4.15 -2.94 10.94
N GLY A 64 -3.73 -3.83 10.03
CA GLY A 64 -2.44 -4.53 10.14
C GLY A 64 -1.25 -3.58 10.18
N ILE A 65 -1.27 -2.54 9.35
CA ILE A 65 -0.23 -1.50 9.31
C ILE A 65 -0.22 -0.68 10.62
N VAL A 66 -1.39 -0.31 11.15
CA VAL A 66 -1.51 0.40 12.44
C VAL A 66 -0.90 -0.43 13.56
N HIS A 67 -1.32 -1.69 13.71
CA HIS A 67 -0.82 -2.56 14.78
C HIS A 67 0.71 -2.72 14.75
N ALA A 68 1.30 -2.82 13.56
CA ALA A 68 2.75 -2.93 13.42
C ALA A 68 3.48 -1.64 13.85
N SER A 69 2.88 -0.47 13.59
CA SER A 69 3.40 0.82 14.07
C SER A 69 3.26 0.99 15.58
N GLU A 70 2.10 0.62 16.14
CA GLU A 70 1.83 0.71 17.58
C GLU A 70 2.75 -0.19 18.39
N ARG A 71 3.05 -1.40 17.90
CA ARG A 71 4.02 -2.30 18.54
C ARG A 71 5.42 -1.72 18.62
N TYR A 72 5.81 -0.89 17.65
CA TYR A 72 7.08 -0.16 17.71
C TYR A 72 7.01 0.96 18.73
N PHE A 73 5.99 1.82 18.67
CA PHE A 73 5.84 2.96 19.59
C PHE A 73 5.59 2.56 21.04
N ALA A 74 5.03 1.37 21.31
CA ALA A 74 4.92 0.83 22.65
C ALA A 74 6.30 0.61 23.31
N ARG A 75 7.36 0.43 22.51
CA ARG A 75 8.76 0.31 22.96
C ARG A 75 9.54 1.61 22.85
N HIS A 76 9.13 2.49 21.92
CA HIS A 76 9.80 3.75 21.59
C HIS A 76 8.78 4.90 21.48
N PRO A 77 8.13 5.30 22.59
CA PRO A 77 7.08 6.34 22.55
C PRO A 77 7.60 7.71 22.10
N GLU A 78 8.87 8.02 22.39
CA GLU A 78 9.56 9.25 21.98
C GLU A 78 9.76 9.38 20.47
N ASP A 79 9.69 8.27 19.74
CA ASP A 79 9.89 8.23 18.29
C ASP A 79 8.64 8.63 17.51
N MET A 80 7.51 8.85 18.19
CA MET A 80 6.25 9.20 17.55
C MET A 80 6.26 10.65 17.10
N VAL A 81 6.22 10.84 15.78
CA VAL A 81 6.31 12.15 15.14
C VAL A 81 4.92 12.55 14.61
N PRO A 82 4.50 13.81 14.73
CA PRO A 82 3.27 14.29 14.09
C PRO A 82 3.34 14.13 12.57
N SER A 83 2.25 13.69 11.93
CA SER A 83 2.15 13.53 10.46
C SER A 83 2.72 14.69 9.63
N PRO A 84 2.51 15.98 9.97
CA PRO A 84 3.12 17.08 9.21
C PRO A 84 4.66 17.12 9.27
N GLU A 85 5.29 16.59 10.32
CA GLU A 85 6.75 16.48 10.38
C GLU A 85 7.28 15.30 9.56
N VAL A 86 6.51 14.22 9.41
CA VAL A 86 6.86 13.08 8.54
C VAL A 86 7.00 13.54 7.08
N MET A 87 6.13 14.45 6.63
CA MET A 87 6.20 15.04 5.29
C MET A 87 7.38 16.03 5.14
N ARG A 88 7.69 16.81 6.19
CA ARG A 88 8.84 17.75 6.19
C ARG A 88 10.19 17.04 6.18
N LYS A 89 10.27 15.82 6.72
CA LYS A 89 11.48 14.98 6.66
C LYS A 89 11.72 14.35 5.28
N CYS A 90 10.87 14.63 4.27
CA CYS A 90 10.99 14.15 2.88
C CYS A 90 11.06 12.61 2.76
N TRP A 91 10.48 11.87 3.71
CA TRP A 91 10.53 10.41 3.67
C TRP A 91 9.62 9.77 2.64
N VAL A 92 8.66 10.56 2.12
CA VAL A 92 7.73 10.21 1.05
C VAL A 92 7.54 11.45 0.16
N SER A 93 7.51 11.27 -1.15
CA SER A 93 7.49 12.41 -2.08
C SER A 93 6.21 13.26 -1.98
N SER A 94 5.05 12.61 -1.78
CA SER A 94 3.74 13.24 -1.53
C SER A 94 2.70 12.21 -1.08
N MET A 95 1.64 12.64 -0.38
CA MET A 95 0.54 11.75 0.03
C MET A 95 -0.22 11.11 -1.15
N PRO A 96 -0.57 11.82 -2.24
CA PRO A 96 -1.25 11.19 -3.38
C PRO A 96 -0.41 10.11 -4.06
N ARG A 97 0.92 10.32 -4.15
CA ARG A 97 1.82 9.32 -4.71
C ARG A 97 1.91 8.06 -3.83
N LEU A 98 1.97 8.25 -2.50
CA LEU A 98 1.92 7.14 -1.55
C LEU A 98 0.66 6.30 -1.74
N GLN A 99 -0.50 6.95 -1.87
CA GLN A 99 -1.78 6.29 -2.09
C GLN A 99 -1.81 5.49 -3.40
N ASP A 100 -1.39 6.11 -4.51
CA ASP A 100 -1.40 5.48 -5.82
C ASP A 100 -0.50 4.23 -5.83
N MET A 101 0.72 4.35 -5.30
CA MET A 101 1.67 3.25 -5.30
C MET A 101 1.25 2.11 -4.36
N LEU A 102 0.71 2.41 -3.17
CA LEU A 102 0.17 1.38 -2.28
C LEU A 102 -1.03 0.66 -2.90
N SER A 103 -1.94 1.41 -3.54
CA SER A 103 -3.09 0.84 -4.25
C SER A 103 -2.63 -0.17 -5.30
N ARG A 104 -1.63 0.18 -6.13
CA ARG A 104 -1.07 -0.75 -7.13
C ARG A 104 -0.47 -2.01 -6.49
N LYS A 105 0.31 -1.87 -5.41
CA LYS A 105 0.98 -3.01 -4.74
C LYS A 105 -0.02 -3.94 -4.04
N LEU A 106 -1.12 -3.39 -3.53
CA LEU A 106 -2.21 -4.15 -2.91
C LEU A 106 -3.16 -4.79 -3.94
N GLY A 107 -2.93 -4.57 -5.24
CA GLY A 107 -3.70 -5.19 -6.31
C GLY A 107 -4.93 -4.37 -6.73
N TRP A 108 -5.00 -3.11 -6.31
CA TRP A 108 -6.03 -2.20 -6.78
C TRP A 108 -5.66 -1.62 -8.12
N SER A 109 -6.22 -2.24 -9.16
CA SER A 109 -6.30 -1.65 -10.47
C SER A 109 -7.41 -0.60 -10.50
N TRP A 110 -7.15 0.52 -11.16
CA TRP A 110 -8.12 1.39 -11.82
C TRP A 110 -9.13 0.62 -12.71
N ASN A 111 -9.98 -0.28 -12.19
CA ASN A 111 -11.11 -0.80 -12.98
C ASN A 111 -12.29 0.18 -12.91
N VAL A 112 -12.07 1.37 -13.47
CA VAL A 112 -13.14 2.17 -14.08
C VAL A 112 -13.01 1.91 -15.58
N GLY A 113 -13.59 0.80 -16.06
CA GLY A 113 -13.57 0.52 -17.49
C GLY A 113 -13.93 -0.89 -17.96
N GLU A 114 -13.83 -1.93 -17.13
CA GLU A 114 -14.21 -3.27 -17.59
C GLU A 114 -15.67 -3.57 -17.26
N LEU A 115 -16.53 -3.15 -18.19
CA LEU A 115 -17.84 -3.71 -18.43
C LEU A 115 -17.77 -5.25 -18.28
N SER A 116 -18.44 -5.80 -17.26
CA SER A 116 -18.95 -7.16 -17.36
C SER A 116 -20.31 -7.10 -18.06
N PRO A 117 -20.42 -7.51 -19.33
CA PRO A 117 -21.70 -7.77 -19.95
C PRO A 117 -22.21 -9.12 -19.42
N ASN A 118 -22.85 -9.12 -18.25
CA ASN A 118 -23.69 -10.26 -17.88
C ASN A 118 -24.80 -9.89 -16.89
N LEU A 119 -25.74 -9.07 -17.35
CA LEU A 119 -27.07 -8.97 -16.74
C LEU A 119 -28.19 -9.12 -17.78
N GLU A 120 -27.95 -9.83 -18.88
CA GLU A 120 -29.01 -10.12 -19.85
C GLU A 120 -28.98 -11.58 -20.32
N SER A 121 -29.00 -12.50 -19.36
CA SER A 121 -29.37 -13.91 -19.62
C SER A 121 -30.66 -14.34 -18.91
N SER A 122 -31.40 -13.41 -18.29
CA SER A 122 -32.59 -13.75 -17.49
C SER A 122 -33.89 -13.03 -17.90
N ARG A 123 -33.97 -12.50 -19.13
CA ARG A 123 -35.23 -12.00 -19.74
C ARG A 123 -35.31 -12.29 -21.24
N ARG A 124 -35.18 -13.56 -21.66
CA ARG A 124 -35.69 -14.01 -22.96
C ARG A 124 -36.00 -15.50 -22.88
N GLY A 125 -37.08 -15.80 -22.19
CA GLY A 125 -37.65 -17.14 -22.05
C GLY A 125 -39.12 -17.05 -21.70
N SER A 126 -39.91 -16.32 -22.48
CA SER A 126 -41.39 -16.36 -22.49
C SER A 126 -41.91 -15.54 -23.67
N ALA A 127 -41.94 -16.13 -24.86
CA ALA A 127 -42.79 -15.69 -25.97
C ALA A 127 -42.91 -16.82 -27.01
N GLY A 128 -44.13 -17.31 -27.21
CA GLY A 128 -44.52 -18.35 -28.17
C GLY A 128 -45.13 -19.55 -27.44
N SER A 129 -46.44 -19.75 -27.36
CA SER A 129 -47.39 -19.70 -28.48
C SER A 129 -48.82 -19.29 -28.07
N PRO A 130 -49.52 -18.50 -28.90
CA PRO A 130 -50.99 -18.43 -28.92
C PRO A 130 -51.58 -19.44 -29.94
N PRO A 131 -52.91 -19.67 -29.92
CA PRO A 131 -53.55 -20.93 -30.31
C PRO A 131 -53.96 -21.00 -31.79
N ALA A 132 -54.21 -22.22 -32.25
CA ALA A 132 -55.09 -22.54 -33.37
C ALA A 132 -56.01 -23.68 -32.95
#